data_AF-A0A2H0Q623-F1
#
_entry.id   AF-A0A2H0Q623-F1
#
_cell.length_a   1.000
_cell.length_b   1.000
_cell.length_c   1.000
_cell.angle_alpha   90.00
_cell.angle_beta   90.00
_cell.angle_gamma   90.00
#
_symmetry.space_group_name_H-M   'P 1'
#
loop_
_entity.id
_entity.type
_entity.pdbx_description
1 polymer ?
#
loop_
_entity_poly.entity_id
_entity_poly.type
_entity_poly.pdbx_seq_one_letter_code
_entity_poly.pdbx_strand_id
1 'polypeptide(L)'
;MNLLLSLFMMAGFNDPCVRHQEINMGIKIQTGDFGSGQCFITVSDSKFRGMVYRNYLFSTQGDVMIFNSLGDGPSSTDTGARVFYLRPVKYQLGWRFAKNGDLQILTPSGSLATFNSEKADWTELTGGEVKVDEEITRTNNGGVEIKYFDGFLIDSGFRFGGHPSTRMDRKSYVTRRGQGTCEVENKEVFYRVGDEVEFNYPDAEDFNAWYEDRCL
;
A
#
# COMPACT_ATOMS: atom_id res chain seq x y z
N MET A 1 -22.00 -11.52 15.49
CA MET A 1 -21.27 -10.92 16.64
C MET A 1 -20.03 -10.17 16.12
N ASN A 2 -20.18 -9.13 15.30
CA ASN A 2 -19.03 -8.43 14.69
C ASN A 2 -19.25 -6.95 14.28
N LEU A 3 -20.48 -6.43 14.26
CA LEU A 3 -20.70 -5.02 13.89
C LEU A 3 -20.25 -4.02 14.98
N LEU A 4 -20.33 -4.42 16.25
CA LEU A 4 -19.94 -3.57 17.39
C LEU A 4 -18.41 -3.48 17.57
N LEU A 5 -17.63 -4.47 17.12
CA LEU A 5 -16.17 -4.40 17.21
C LEU A 5 -15.54 -3.50 16.14
N SER A 6 -16.12 -3.40 14.94
CA SER A 6 -15.54 -2.54 13.89
C SER A 6 -15.70 -1.05 14.19
N LEU A 7 -16.78 -0.67 14.90
CA LEU A 7 -16.99 0.72 15.32
C LEU A 7 -15.93 1.22 16.33
N PHE A 8 -15.43 0.34 17.21
CA PHE A 8 -14.42 0.73 18.20
C PHE A 8 -13.01 0.88 17.61
N MET A 9 -12.67 0.14 16.55
CA MET A 9 -11.36 0.28 15.89
C MET A 9 -11.22 1.57 15.09
N MET A 10 -12.32 2.10 14.57
CA MET A 10 -12.36 3.39 13.84
C MET A 10 -12.31 4.61 14.77
N ALA A 11 -12.55 4.44 16.07
CA ALA A 11 -12.56 5.56 17.01
C ALA A 11 -11.18 6.23 17.05
N GLY A 12 -11.13 7.48 16.57
CA GLY A 12 -9.93 8.31 16.56
C GLY A 12 -9.04 8.18 15.32
N PHE A 13 -9.50 7.54 14.24
CA PHE A 13 -8.90 7.71 12.92
C PHE A 13 -9.63 8.80 12.14
N ASN A 14 -8.86 9.64 11.46
CA ASN A 14 -9.35 10.66 10.56
C ASN A 14 -9.74 10.04 9.21
N ASP A 15 -10.78 10.60 8.61
CA ASP A 15 -11.30 10.21 7.29
C ASP A 15 -10.33 10.67 6.17
N PRO A 16 -9.78 9.75 5.35
CA PRO A 16 -8.87 10.10 4.27
C PRO A 16 -9.56 10.77 3.08
N CYS A 17 -10.89 10.69 2.98
CA CYS A 17 -11.64 11.32 1.90
C CYS A 17 -11.78 12.84 2.10
N VAL A 18 -11.52 13.34 3.31
CA VAL A 18 -11.41 14.78 3.56
C VAL A 18 -10.02 15.22 3.16
N ARG A 19 -9.91 16.15 2.21
CA ARG A 19 -8.62 16.73 1.79
C ARG A 19 -7.95 17.38 2.99
N HIS A 20 -6.78 16.85 3.35
CA HIS A 20 -5.98 17.33 4.47
C HIS A 20 -4.51 17.30 4.08
N GLN A 21 -3.75 18.24 4.60
CA GLN A 21 -2.30 18.21 4.53
C GLN A 21 -1.75 18.71 5.86
N GLU A 22 -0.84 17.94 6.43
CA GLU A 22 -0.23 18.27 7.71
C GLU A 22 1.23 17.82 7.71
N ILE A 23 2.04 18.60 8.44
CA ILE A 23 3.40 18.22 8.77
C ILE A 23 3.46 18.12 10.29
N ASN A 24 3.83 16.94 10.79
CA ASN A 24 4.01 16.69 12.21
C ASN A 24 5.39 16.05 12.41
N MET A 25 6.27 16.74 13.13
CA MET A 25 7.68 16.37 13.28
C MET A 25 8.36 16.16 11.92
N GLY A 26 8.78 14.93 11.59
CA GLY A 26 9.39 14.55 10.31
C GLY A 26 8.41 13.96 9.29
N ILE A 27 7.13 13.85 9.61
CA ILE A 27 6.14 13.23 8.72
C ILE A 27 5.32 14.31 8.03
N LYS A 28 5.27 14.27 6.69
CA LYS A 28 4.26 14.98 5.89
C LYS A 28 3.20 13.98 5.44
N ILE A 29 1.96 14.25 5.81
CA ILE A 29 0.78 13.53 5.33
C ILE A 29 0.00 14.38 4.34
N GLN A 30 -0.59 13.74 3.35
CA GLN A 30 -1.59 14.36 2.48
C GLN A 30 -2.68 13.34 2.19
N THR A 31 -3.93 13.78 2.27
CA THR A 31 -5.10 12.96 1.96
C THR A 31 -5.96 13.63 0.89
N GLY A 32 -6.80 12.85 0.24
CA GLY A 32 -7.71 13.35 -0.77
C GLY A 32 -8.45 12.22 -1.48
N ASP A 33 -9.12 12.61 -2.57
CA ASP A 33 -9.89 11.71 -3.41
C ASP A 33 -9.29 11.67 -4.83
N PHE A 34 -9.32 10.50 -5.46
CA PHE A 34 -9.01 10.34 -6.88
C PHE A 34 -10.23 10.62 -7.78
N GLY A 35 -11.38 10.97 -7.19
CA GLY A 35 -12.69 10.82 -7.82
C GLY A 35 -13.28 9.42 -7.57
N SER A 36 -14.53 9.19 -7.97
CA SER A 36 -15.24 7.91 -7.86
C SER A 36 -15.44 7.33 -6.44
N GLY A 37 -15.15 8.11 -5.38
CA GLY A 37 -15.20 7.63 -4.00
C GLY A 37 -13.95 6.87 -3.56
N GLN A 38 -12.89 6.88 -4.37
CA GLN A 38 -11.58 6.34 -3.99
C GLN A 38 -10.75 7.43 -3.31
N CYS A 39 -10.26 7.12 -2.11
CA CYS A 39 -9.51 8.07 -1.29
C CYS A 39 -8.13 7.53 -0.98
N PHE A 40 -7.20 8.42 -0.67
CA PHE A 40 -5.82 8.07 -0.42
C PHE A 40 -5.22 8.78 0.79
N ILE A 41 -4.17 8.18 1.33
CA ILE A 41 -3.23 8.80 2.26
C ILE A 41 -1.84 8.65 1.67
N THR A 42 -1.12 9.76 1.50
CA THR A 42 0.32 9.73 1.22
C THR A 42 1.12 10.08 2.46
N VAL A 43 2.26 9.42 2.61
CA VAL A 43 3.23 9.61 3.69
C VAL A 43 4.59 9.89 3.07
N SER A 44 5.26 10.93 3.55
CA SER A 44 6.57 11.36 3.06
C SER A 44 7.40 11.97 4.18
N ASP A 45 8.73 11.88 4.07
CA ASP A 45 9.65 12.59 4.96
C ASP A 45 9.60 14.10 4.66
N SER A 46 9.15 14.88 5.64
CA SER A 46 9.02 16.34 5.54
C SER A 46 10.36 17.07 5.57
N LYS A 47 11.42 16.42 6.06
CA LYS A 47 12.77 16.97 6.19
C LYS A 47 13.61 16.75 4.94
N PHE A 48 13.22 15.81 4.08
CA PHE A 48 13.96 15.55 2.86
C PHE A 48 13.92 16.74 1.89
N ARG A 49 15.06 17.03 1.25
CA ARG A 49 15.24 18.18 0.34
C ARG A 49 15.91 17.83 -0.99
N GLY A 50 16.24 16.55 -1.21
CA GLY A 50 16.85 16.09 -2.45
C GLY A 50 15.83 15.63 -3.49
N MET A 51 16.35 14.97 -4.54
CA MET A 51 15.55 14.37 -5.61
C MET A 51 15.48 12.84 -5.52
N VAL A 52 16.11 12.26 -4.49
CA VAL A 52 16.11 10.82 -4.21
C VAL A 52 15.29 10.51 -2.97
N TYR A 53 14.01 10.20 -3.12
CA TYR A 53 13.08 10.02 -1.99
C TYR A 53 12.15 8.83 -2.18
N ARG A 54 11.60 8.35 -1.08
CA ARG A 54 10.56 7.31 -1.02
C ARG A 54 9.32 7.90 -0.37
N ASN A 55 8.19 7.76 -1.05
CA ASN A 55 6.87 8.09 -0.52
C ASN A 55 6.01 6.83 -0.49
N TYR A 56 5.06 6.80 0.42
CA TYR A 56 4.08 5.74 0.55
C TYR A 56 2.71 6.30 0.21
N LEU A 57 1.89 5.52 -0.49
CA LEU A 57 0.50 5.82 -0.75
C LEU A 57 -0.33 4.61 -0.33
N PHE A 58 -1.40 4.86 0.42
CA PHE A 58 -2.41 3.88 0.81
C PHE A 58 -3.74 4.32 0.22
N SER A 59 -4.52 3.40 -0.34
CA SER A 59 -5.83 3.70 -0.90
C SER A 59 -6.97 2.96 -0.21
N THR A 60 -8.21 3.40 -0.45
CA THR A 60 -9.42 2.69 -0.01
C THR A 60 -9.64 1.34 -0.71
N GLN A 61 -8.95 1.06 -1.82
CA GLN A 61 -8.98 -0.24 -2.49
C GLN A 61 -8.02 -1.27 -1.88
N GLY A 62 -7.19 -0.85 -0.91
CA GLY A 62 -6.26 -1.73 -0.21
C GLY A 62 -4.91 -1.89 -0.88
N ASP A 63 -4.59 -1.06 -1.88
CA ASP A 63 -3.22 -0.97 -2.39
C ASP A 63 -2.34 -0.10 -1.50
N VAL A 64 -1.08 -0.52 -1.44
CA VAL A 64 0.03 0.20 -0.82
C VAL A 64 1.10 0.38 -1.88
N MET A 65 1.23 1.61 -2.37
CA MET A 65 2.22 1.99 -3.37
C MET A 65 3.44 2.62 -2.70
N ILE A 66 4.61 2.09 -3.03
CA ILE A 66 5.91 2.63 -2.65
C ILE A 66 6.45 3.32 -3.89
N PHE A 67 6.41 4.65 -3.86
CA PHE A 67 6.93 5.49 -4.92
C PHE A 67 8.36 5.90 -4.60
N ASN A 68 9.29 5.63 -5.51
CA ASN A 68 10.67 6.07 -5.41
C ASN A 68 10.99 7.08 -6.51
N SER A 69 11.57 8.21 -6.12
CA SER A 69 12.37 9.06 -6.99
C SER A 69 13.84 8.71 -6.80
N LEU A 70 14.58 8.57 -7.90
CA LEU A 70 15.96 8.09 -7.94
C LEU A 70 16.94 9.16 -8.46
N GLY A 71 16.49 10.41 -8.55
CA GLY A 71 17.28 11.56 -8.96
C GLY A 71 16.56 12.45 -9.96
N ASP A 72 17.34 13.32 -10.61
CA ASP A 72 16.87 14.18 -11.69
C ASP A 72 16.87 13.42 -13.02
N GLY A 73 15.68 13.12 -13.53
CA GLY A 73 15.54 12.52 -14.86
C GLY A 73 14.10 12.17 -15.22
N PRO A 74 13.87 11.61 -16.41
CA PRO A 74 12.53 11.29 -16.86
C PRO A 74 11.93 10.14 -16.06
N SER A 75 10.61 10.16 -15.87
CA SER A 75 9.89 9.15 -15.08
C SER A 75 10.13 7.70 -15.55
N SER A 76 10.43 7.49 -16.83
CA SER A 76 10.75 6.16 -17.38
C SER A 76 12.02 5.52 -16.81
N THR A 77 12.91 6.31 -16.21
CA THR A 77 14.21 5.86 -15.70
C THR A 77 14.46 6.30 -14.27
N ASP A 78 13.88 7.40 -13.81
CA ASP A 78 14.25 8.02 -12.52
C ASP A 78 13.11 8.02 -11.51
N THR A 79 11.94 7.51 -11.87
CA THR A 79 10.87 7.22 -10.91
C THR A 79 10.33 5.82 -11.11
N GLY A 80 9.94 5.18 -10.02
CA GLY A 80 9.34 3.85 -10.07
C GLY A 80 8.42 3.60 -8.90
N ALA A 81 7.55 2.62 -9.08
CA ALA A 81 6.59 2.22 -8.07
C ALA A 81 6.68 0.71 -7.84
N ARG A 82 6.66 0.29 -6.57
CA ARG A 82 6.27 -1.07 -6.18
C ARG A 82 4.91 -1.01 -5.52
N VAL A 83 4.05 -1.98 -5.82
CA VAL A 83 2.68 -1.97 -5.30
C VAL A 83 2.37 -3.30 -4.68
N PHE A 84 1.89 -3.24 -3.44
CA PHE A 84 1.31 -4.36 -2.72
C PHE A 84 -0.19 -4.16 -2.62
N TYR A 85 -0.96 -5.24 -2.57
CA TYR A 85 -2.36 -5.19 -2.20
C TYR A 85 -2.59 -6.06 -0.98
N LEU A 86 -3.18 -5.46 0.07
CA LEU A 86 -3.48 -6.12 1.34
C LEU A 86 -4.96 -6.51 1.35
N ARG A 87 -5.23 -7.81 1.27
CA ARG A 87 -6.60 -8.34 1.12
C ARG A 87 -6.93 -9.30 2.28
N PRO A 88 -8.22 -9.43 2.64
CA PRO A 88 -9.40 -8.79 2.04
C PRO A 88 -9.65 -7.36 2.53
N VAL A 89 -10.41 -6.56 1.77
CA VAL A 89 -10.90 -5.23 2.20
C VAL A 89 -12.11 -5.42 3.13
N LYS A 90 -11.99 -4.95 4.38
CA LYS A 90 -12.97 -5.12 5.47
C LYS A 90 -13.27 -3.82 6.23
N TYR A 91 -12.33 -2.89 6.23
CA TYR A 91 -12.39 -1.65 7.00
C TYR A 91 -12.22 -0.44 6.09
N GLN A 92 -12.62 0.73 6.58
CA GLN A 92 -12.31 1.98 5.91
C GLN A 92 -10.85 2.35 6.18
N LEU A 93 -10.19 2.90 5.16
CA LEU A 93 -8.87 3.50 5.30
C LEU A 93 -8.94 4.65 6.32
N GLY A 94 -7.94 4.81 7.17
CA GLY A 94 -7.90 5.91 8.13
C GLY A 94 -6.49 6.21 8.62
N TRP A 95 -6.27 7.39 9.20
CA TRP A 95 -4.98 7.77 9.78
C TRP A 95 -5.11 8.50 11.11
N ARG A 96 -4.07 8.44 11.94
CA ARG A 96 -3.95 9.25 13.16
C ARG A 96 -2.49 9.36 13.60
N PHE A 97 -2.16 10.41 14.34
CA PHE A 97 -0.92 10.44 15.11
C PHE A 97 -1.13 9.79 16.48
N ALA A 98 -0.25 8.88 16.85
CA ALA A 98 -0.15 8.34 18.20
C ALA A 98 0.42 9.39 19.16
N LYS A 99 0.29 9.16 20.48
CA LYS A 99 0.75 10.11 21.50
C LYS A 99 2.24 10.40 21.46
N ASN A 100 3.04 9.46 20.97
CA ASN A 100 4.48 9.60 20.81
C ASN A 100 4.86 10.34 19.51
N GLY A 101 3.90 10.75 18.69
CA GLY A 101 4.11 11.44 17.42
C GLY A 101 4.19 10.53 16.20
N ASP A 102 4.24 9.20 16.37
CA ASP A 102 4.26 8.28 15.24
C ASP A 102 2.94 8.31 14.47
N LEU A 103 3.01 8.16 13.16
CA LEU A 103 1.82 8.07 12.32
C LEU A 103 1.34 6.61 12.29
N GLN A 104 0.05 6.41 12.46
CA GLN A 104 -0.61 5.13 12.31
C GLN A 104 -1.64 5.22 11.18
N ILE A 105 -1.57 4.28 10.23
CA ILE A 105 -2.53 4.11 9.14
C ILE A 105 -3.28 2.80 9.34
N LEU A 106 -4.60 2.90 9.48
CA LEU A 106 -5.49 1.73 9.43
C LEU A 106 -5.74 1.41 7.96
N THR A 107 -5.23 0.27 7.50
CA THR A 107 -5.42 -0.18 6.13
C THR A 107 -6.81 -0.79 5.94
N PRO A 108 -7.32 -0.88 4.69
CA PRO A 108 -8.62 -1.52 4.46
C PRO A 108 -8.66 -3.00 4.84
N SER A 109 -7.52 -3.68 4.97
CA SER A 109 -7.44 -5.04 5.50
C SER A 109 -7.66 -5.13 7.02
N GLY A 110 -7.62 -4.00 7.72
CA GLY A 110 -7.69 -3.93 9.19
C GLY A 110 -6.32 -3.97 9.86
N SER A 111 -5.24 -3.94 9.09
CA SER A 111 -3.89 -3.89 9.61
C SER A 111 -3.50 -2.45 9.96
N LEU A 112 -2.63 -2.30 10.95
CA LEU A 112 -2.08 -0.99 11.32
C LEU A 112 -0.66 -0.87 10.78
N ALA A 113 -0.43 0.07 9.88
CA ALA A 113 0.89 0.47 9.42
C ALA A 113 1.41 1.63 10.29
N THR A 114 2.56 1.46 10.93
CA THR A 114 3.17 2.48 11.80
C THR A 114 4.38 3.11 11.11
N PHE A 115 4.47 4.44 11.15
CA PHE A 115 5.60 5.21 10.63
C PHE A 115 6.24 6.02 11.74
N ASN A 116 7.57 5.96 11.82
CA ASN A 116 8.28 6.71 12.85
C ASN A 116 8.24 8.22 12.57
N SER A 117 8.05 8.99 13.64
CA SER A 117 7.95 10.45 13.62
C SER A 117 9.21 11.19 13.14
N GLU A 118 10.37 10.54 13.14
CA GLU A 118 11.64 11.20 12.84
C GLU A 118 11.92 11.27 11.33
N LYS A 119 11.75 10.16 10.63
CA LYS A 119 12.13 9.93 9.23
C LYS A 119 10.96 9.54 8.32
N ALA A 120 9.77 9.34 8.89
CA ALA A 120 8.63 8.79 8.15
C ALA A 120 8.91 7.41 7.52
N ASP A 121 9.79 6.59 8.11
CA ASP A 121 9.98 5.21 7.66
C ASP A 121 8.89 4.30 8.23
N TRP A 122 8.44 3.36 7.41
CA TRP A 122 7.49 2.33 7.82
C TRP A 122 8.18 1.30 8.73
N THR A 123 7.83 1.29 10.02
CA THR A 123 8.49 0.45 11.03
C THR A 123 7.72 -0.81 11.38
N GLU A 124 6.38 -0.79 11.33
CA GLU A 124 5.55 -1.91 11.77
C GLU A 124 4.32 -2.11 10.88
N LEU A 125 3.89 -3.36 10.73
CA LEU A 125 2.63 -3.72 10.09
C LEU A 125 1.91 -4.79 10.93
N THR A 126 0.76 -4.48 11.51
CA THR A 126 0.01 -5.49 12.28
C THR A 126 -0.45 -6.63 11.37
N GLY A 127 -0.19 -7.86 11.82
CA GLY A 127 -0.48 -9.06 11.06
C GLY A 127 0.56 -9.38 9.99
N GLY A 128 1.68 -8.66 9.90
CA GLY A 128 2.76 -8.99 8.99
C GLY A 128 4.11 -8.49 9.50
N GLU A 129 5.13 -8.62 8.66
CA GLU A 129 6.44 -8.03 8.86
C GLU A 129 6.72 -7.08 7.72
N VAL A 130 7.19 -5.88 8.03
CA VAL A 130 7.68 -4.92 7.04
C VAL A 130 9.17 -4.71 7.25
N LYS A 131 9.94 -4.74 6.16
CA LYS A 131 11.35 -4.36 6.16
C LYS A 131 11.56 -3.27 5.12
N VAL A 132 12.13 -2.15 5.57
CA VAL A 132 12.50 -1.03 4.72
C VAL A 132 14.02 -0.98 4.60
N ASP A 133 14.51 -0.90 3.37
CA ASP A 133 15.90 -0.60 3.06
C ASP A 133 16.12 0.91 3.20
N GLU A 134 17.10 1.30 4.01
CA GLU A 134 17.44 2.70 4.24
C GLU A 134 17.91 3.38 2.94
N GLU A 135 18.57 2.63 2.06
CA GLU A 135 19.04 3.16 0.79
C GLU A 135 17.92 3.16 -0.25
N ILE A 136 17.93 4.18 -1.11
CA ILE A 136 17.02 4.29 -2.25
C ILE A 136 17.87 4.12 -3.50
N THR A 137 17.86 2.91 -4.05
CA THR A 137 18.73 2.54 -5.17
C THR A 137 17.92 1.95 -6.32
N ARG A 138 18.53 1.91 -7.51
CA ARG A 138 17.90 1.32 -8.70
C ARG A 138 17.74 -0.20 -8.59
N THR A 139 18.47 -0.84 -7.68
CA THR A 139 18.61 -2.30 -7.60
C THR A 139 17.80 -2.92 -6.48
N ASN A 140 17.23 -2.14 -5.56
CA ASN A 140 16.47 -2.66 -4.42
C ASN A 140 14.95 -2.70 -4.63
N ASN A 141 14.46 -2.53 -5.86
CA ASN A 141 13.06 -2.73 -6.23
C ASN A 141 12.06 -2.00 -5.31
N GLY A 142 12.32 -0.73 -5.01
CA GLY A 142 11.49 0.06 -4.09
C GLY A 142 12.00 0.05 -2.64
N GLY A 143 12.78 -0.97 -2.26
CA GLY A 143 13.41 -1.09 -0.94
C GLY A 143 12.41 -1.29 0.20
N VAL A 144 11.27 -1.93 -0.07
CA VAL A 144 10.27 -2.31 0.93
C VAL A 144 9.85 -3.74 0.66
N GLU A 145 9.86 -4.57 1.71
CA GLU A 145 9.41 -5.96 1.67
C GLU A 145 8.33 -6.17 2.73
N ILE A 146 7.24 -6.84 2.36
CA ILE A 146 6.18 -7.28 3.29
C ILE A 146 6.18 -8.80 3.32
N LYS A 147 6.20 -9.39 4.52
CA LYS A 147 6.21 -10.85 4.73
C LYS A 147 5.19 -11.28 5.77
N TYR A 148 4.85 -12.57 5.74
CA TYR A 148 4.01 -13.24 6.73
C TYR A 148 2.67 -12.55 7.03
N PHE A 149 2.11 -11.90 6.02
CA PHE A 149 0.87 -11.15 6.17
C PHE A 149 -0.34 -12.05 6.47
N ASP A 150 -1.13 -11.69 7.48
CA ASP A 150 -2.35 -12.34 7.95
C ASP A 150 -3.51 -11.99 7.02
N GLY A 151 -3.45 -12.55 5.82
CA GLY A 151 -4.38 -12.31 4.72
C GLY A 151 -3.79 -12.78 3.41
N PHE A 152 -4.20 -12.13 2.33
CA PHE A 152 -3.54 -12.24 1.04
C PHE A 152 -2.68 -11.00 0.81
N LEU A 153 -1.42 -11.23 0.47
CA LEU A 153 -0.50 -10.21 -0.03
C LEU A 153 -0.30 -10.44 -1.52
N ILE A 154 -0.66 -9.45 -2.33
CA ILE A 154 -0.40 -9.47 -3.78
C ILE A 154 0.72 -8.47 -4.04
N ASP A 155 1.91 -8.94 -4.42
CA ASP A 155 3.04 -8.11 -4.81
C ASP A 155 3.13 -8.03 -6.33
N SER A 156 2.83 -6.87 -6.90
CA SER A 156 2.93 -6.64 -8.36
C SER A 156 4.33 -6.26 -8.82
N GLY A 157 5.30 -6.26 -7.89
CA GLY A 157 6.70 -5.97 -8.13
C GLY A 157 6.98 -4.49 -8.38
N PHE A 158 8.23 -4.18 -8.68
CA PHE A 158 8.68 -2.81 -8.98
C PHE A 158 8.68 -2.53 -10.49
N ARG A 159 8.30 -1.31 -10.88
CA ARG A 159 8.37 -0.85 -12.26
C ARG A 159 8.73 0.64 -12.34
N PHE A 160 9.67 0.97 -13.23
CA PHE A 160 9.91 2.35 -13.63
C PHE A 160 8.76 2.91 -14.49
N GLY A 161 8.55 4.23 -14.45
CA GLY A 161 7.61 4.91 -15.34
C GLY A 161 6.14 4.53 -15.12
N GLY A 162 5.76 4.09 -13.92
CA GLY A 162 4.36 4.02 -13.50
C GLY A 162 3.95 2.72 -12.82
N HIS A 163 2.64 2.60 -12.56
CA HIS A 163 2.07 1.55 -11.73
C HIS A 163 2.29 0.14 -12.32
N PRO A 164 2.90 -0.82 -11.58
CA PRO A 164 3.26 -2.14 -12.11
C PRO A 164 2.06 -2.94 -12.62
N SER A 165 0.95 -2.92 -11.89
CA SER A 165 -0.29 -3.64 -12.22
C SER A 165 -0.97 -3.24 -13.52
N THR A 166 -0.68 -2.05 -14.07
CA THR A 166 -1.27 -1.60 -15.35
C THR A 166 -0.78 -2.37 -16.58
N ARG A 167 0.30 -3.17 -16.43
CA ARG A 167 0.80 -4.07 -17.48
C ARG A 167 0.22 -5.46 -17.24
N MET A 168 -0.85 -5.76 -17.96
CA MET A 168 -1.68 -6.95 -17.79
C MET A 168 -0.93 -8.28 -18.04
N ASP A 169 0.17 -8.23 -18.79
CA ASP A 169 1.06 -9.35 -19.11
C ASP A 169 2.18 -9.58 -18.09
N ARG A 170 2.42 -8.63 -17.17
CA ARG A 170 3.41 -8.81 -16.09
C ARG A 170 2.91 -9.78 -15.03
N LYS A 171 3.86 -10.36 -14.29
CA LYS A 171 3.58 -11.24 -13.16
C LYS A 171 3.37 -10.46 -11.86
N SER A 172 2.44 -10.95 -11.05
CA SER A 172 2.26 -10.65 -9.63
C SER A 172 2.47 -11.93 -8.82
N TYR A 173 2.81 -11.76 -7.54
CA TYR A 173 2.99 -12.86 -6.60
C TYR A 173 1.93 -12.77 -5.51
N VAL A 174 1.06 -13.77 -5.44
CA VAL A 174 0.03 -13.88 -4.39
C VAL A 174 0.54 -14.80 -3.30
N THR A 175 0.65 -14.28 -2.09
CA THR A 175 1.10 -15.04 -0.91
C THR A 175 0.03 -15.02 0.17
N ARG A 176 -0.17 -16.16 0.82
CA ARG A 176 -1.02 -16.32 2.01
C ARG A 176 -0.22 -17.00 3.12
N ARG A 177 -0.35 -16.53 4.35
CA ARG A 177 0.43 -17.07 5.48
C ARG A 177 0.22 -18.57 5.64
N GLY A 178 1.31 -19.31 5.78
CA GLY A 178 1.31 -20.77 5.88
C GLY A 178 1.13 -21.50 4.54
N GLN A 179 0.95 -20.76 3.45
CA GLN A 179 0.89 -21.29 2.09
C GLN A 179 2.10 -20.79 1.28
N GLY A 180 2.32 -21.41 0.11
CA GLY A 180 3.36 -20.98 -0.82
C GLY A 180 3.04 -19.65 -1.49
N THR A 181 4.00 -19.16 -2.27
CA THR A 181 3.79 -18.03 -3.18
C THR A 181 3.30 -18.55 -4.53
N CYS A 182 2.19 -18.00 -5.01
CA CYS A 182 1.61 -18.30 -6.31
C CYS A 182 1.95 -17.20 -7.32
N GLU A 183 2.56 -17.56 -8.45
CA GLU A 183 2.81 -16.63 -9.56
C GLU A 183 1.60 -16.60 -10.50
N VAL A 184 1.12 -15.39 -10.79
CA VAL A 184 -0.03 -15.12 -11.66
C VAL A 184 0.27 -13.94 -12.57
N GLU A 185 -0.40 -13.86 -13.71
CA GLU A 185 -0.41 -12.65 -14.53
C GLU A 185 -1.33 -11.59 -13.93
N ASN A 186 -0.98 -10.32 -14.12
CA ASN A 186 -1.79 -9.21 -13.67
C ASN A 186 -3.23 -9.30 -14.20
N LYS A 187 -3.43 -9.76 -15.45
CA LYS A 187 -4.77 -9.96 -16.04
C LYS A 187 -5.62 -11.02 -15.35
N GLU A 188 -5.02 -11.93 -14.59
CA GLU A 188 -5.76 -12.93 -13.81
C GLU A 188 -6.39 -12.29 -12.56
N VAL A 189 -5.73 -11.27 -12.00
CA VAL A 189 -6.16 -10.61 -10.75
C VAL A 189 -6.90 -9.30 -11.01
N PHE A 190 -6.52 -8.60 -12.07
CA PHE A 190 -6.96 -7.25 -12.38
C PHE A 190 -7.53 -7.15 -13.80
N TYR A 191 -8.40 -6.16 -14.00
CA TYR A 191 -8.74 -5.63 -15.32
C TYR A 191 -8.44 -4.14 -15.39
N ARG A 192 -8.30 -3.61 -16.60
CA ARG A 192 -7.93 -2.21 -16.84
C ARG A 192 -9.17 -1.33 -17.04
N VAL A 193 -9.21 -0.19 -16.38
CA VAL A 193 -10.22 0.88 -16.59
C VAL A 193 -9.47 2.18 -16.86
N GLY A 194 -9.39 2.61 -18.12
CA GLY A 194 -8.57 3.77 -18.49
C GLY A 194 -7.09 3.53 -18.18
N ASP A 195 -6.49 4.35 -17.31
CA ASP A 195 -5.12 4.19 -16.82
C ASP A 195 -5.01 3.55 -15.43
N GLU A 196 -6.16 3.13 -14.89
CA GLU A 196 -6.29 2.47 -13.60
C GLU A 196 -6.52 0.97 -13.76
N VAL A 197 -6.47 0.26 -12.64
CA VAL A 197 -6.79 -1.17 -12.56
C VAL A 197 -7.84 -1.41 -11.49
N GLU A 198 -8.73 -2.34 -11.76
CA GLU A 198 -9.73 -2.83 -10.80
C GLU A 198 -9.56 -4.33 -10.61
N PHE A 199 -10.07 -4.89 -9.53
CA PHE A 199 -9.95 -6.31 -9.23
C PHE A 199 -11.01 -7.13 -9.97
N ASN A 200 -10.59 -8.24 -10.59
CA ASN A 200 -11.52 -9.25 -11.12
C ASN A 200 -12.39 -9.85 -10.00
N TYR A 201 -11.85 -9.92 -8.78
CA TYR A 201 -12.51 -10.48 -7.60
C TYR A 201 -12.43 -9.46 -6.45
N PRO A 202 -13.35 -8.48 -6.39
CA PRO A 202 -13.35 -7.48 -5.32
C PRO A 202 -13.79 -8.06 -3.98
N ASP A 203 -14.70 -9.04 -4.01
CA ASP A 203 -15.20 -9.73 -2.81
C ASP A 203 -14.19 -10.73 -2.26
N ALA A 204 -14.18 -10.87 -0.93
CA ALA A 204 -13.24 -11.74 -0.22
C ALA A 204 -13.48 -13.23 -0.52
N GLU A 205 -14.75 -13.61 -0.67
CA GLU A 205 -15.17 -14.98 -0.96
C GLU A 205 -14.74 -15.38 -2.37
N ASP A 206 -15.06 -14.56 -3.37
CA ASP A 206 -14.68 -14.79 -4.77
C ASP A 206 -13.16 -14.83 -4.96
N PHE A 207 -12.43 -13.93 -4.30
CA PHE A 207 -10.97 -13.94 -4.37
C PHE A 207 -10.37 -15.21 -3.73
N ASN A 208 -10.94 -15.67 -2.61
CA ASN A 208 -10.50 -16.92 -1.99
C ASN A 208 -10.82 -18.13 -2.86
N ALA A 209 -12.01 -18.20 -3.45
CA ALA A 209 -12.40 -19.28 -4.36
C ALA A 209 -11.49 -19.33 -5.60
N TRP A 210 -11.18 -18.17 -6.20
CA TRP A 210 -10.23 -18.08 -7.29
C TRP A 210 -8.83 -18.56 -6.88
N TYR A 211 -8.34 -18.12 -5.72
CA TYR A 211 -7.02 -18.53 -5.24
C TYR A 211 -6.96 -20.05 -4.99
N GLU A 212 -8.00 -20.63 -4.39
CA GLU A 212 -8.06 -22.08 -4.14
C GLU A 212 -8.04 -22.89 -5.44
N ASP A 213 -8.76 -22.46 -6.49
CA ASP A 213 -8.75 -23.12 -7.81
C ASP A 213 -7.42 -22.94 -8.57
N ARG A 214 -6.84 -21.74 -8.49
CA ARG A 214 -5.68 -21.35 -9.32
C ARG A 214 -4.33 -21.69 -8.69
N CYS A 215 -4.23 -21.75 -7.37
CA CYS A 215 -2.96 -21.74 -6.66
C CYS A 215 -2.72 -22.91 -5.70
N LEU A 216 -3.74 -23.73 -5.40
CA LEU A 216 -3.64 -24.92 -4.52
C LEU A 216 -3.90 -26.21 -5.31
#